data_AF-A0A952B201-F1
#
_entry.id   AF-A0A952B201-F1
#
_cell.length_a   1.000
_cell.length_b   1.000
_cell.length_c   1.000
_cell.angle_alpha   90.00
_cell.angle_beta   90.00
_cell.angle_gamma   90.00
#
_symmetry.space_group_name_H-M   'P 1'
#
loop_
_entity.id
_entity.type
_entity.pdbx_description
1 polymer ?
#
loop_
_entity_poly.entity_id
_entity_poly.type
_entity_poly.pdbx_seq_one_letter_code
_entity_poly.pdbx_strand_id
1 'polypeptide(L)'
;MVKRRNKISERVVLTWLMIAGLLLLFAPQALTNKIQFTFIRLFKIPLSVSRSITQKTNQPKSEASVVDRSKYIQLRNHLANNIQWLHQERHKVEMLSGLRDRTVWDESNLVMADIITAFMGKSRNEFVINRGKNDGLAKGQFVLGDYSVIGTITQLDSKTARVRLITDPASRIAVEIAEINASCLMQGQAQNSAKIQLLPIKHMVKVNDVVCAGKKPGFLEVPIITGVVVKCEKSDENPLIWDITVRPACDIQRLKSVTVIINKTTDKTSNS
;
A
#
# COMPACT_ATOMS: atom_id res chain seq x y z
N MET A 1 -19.34 -98.75 0.55
CA MET A 1 -19.74 -97.95 1.75
C MET A 1 -20.00 -96.52 1.32
N VAL A 2 -21.27 -96.11 1.19
CA VAL A 2 -21.65 -94.76 0.73
C VAL A 2 -22.17 -93.96 1.94
N LYS A 3 -21.49 -92.85 2.26
CA LYS A 3 -21.75 -91.98 3.41
C LYS A 3 -22.87 -90.99 3.06
N ARG A 4 -24.05 -91.12 3.68
CA ARG A 4 -25.18 -90.17 3.58
C ARG A 4 -24.77 -88.80 4.16
N ARG A 5 -24.82 -87.75 3.34
CA ARG A 5 -24.69 -86.33 3.76
C ARG A 5 -26.09 -85.77 4.04
N ASN A 6 -26.41 -85.48 5.30
CA ASN A 6 -27.61 -84.73 5.68
C ASN A 6 -27.50 -83.29 5.14
N LYS A 7 -28.44 -82.87 4.29
CA LYS A 7 -28.60 -81.47 3.86
C LYS A 7 -29.34 -80.70 4.94
N ILE A 8 -28.63 -79.89 5.72
CA ILE A 8 -29.23 -78.94 6.66
C ILE A 8 -29.75 -77.75 5.86
N SER A 9 -31.01 -77.36 6.11
CA SER A 9 -31.66 -76.20 5.48
C SER A 9 -30.97 -74.89 5.90
N GLU A 10 -30.68 -74.00 4.96
CA GLU A 10 -30.02 -72.70 5.21
C GLU A 10 -30.76 -71.86 6.26
N ARG A 11 -32.08 -71.96 6.29
CA ARG A 11 -32.91 -71.25 7.28
C ARG A 11 -32.70 -71.78 8.69
N VAL A 12 -32.43 -73.08 8.85
CA VAL A 12 -32.17 -73.72 10.16
C VAL A 12 -30.79 -73.36 10.69
N VAL A 13 -29.80 -73.20 9.81
CA VAL A 13 -28.46 -72.73 10.19
C VAL A 13 -28.54 -71.29 10.70
N LEU A 14 -29.31 -70.43 10.03
CA LEU A 14 -29.41 -69.02 10.35
C LEU A 14 -30.16 -68.77 11.67
N THR A 15 -31.21 -69.55 11.96
CA THR A 15 -31.91 -69.48 13.25
C THR A 15 -31.02 -69.97 14.40
N TRP A 16 -30.24 -71.04 14.21
CA TRP A 16 -29.27 -71.49 15.21
C TRP A 16 -28.18 -70.47 15.48
N LEU A 17 -27.70 -69.76 14.45
CA LEU A 17 -26.67 -68.74 14.59
C LEU A 17 -27.19 -67.50 15.33
N MET A 18 -28.43 -67.07 15.04
CA MET A 18 -29.10 -65.99 15.78
C MET A 18 -29.32 -66.35 17.25
N ILE A 19 -29.77 -67.57 17.55
CA ILE A 19 -29.98 -68.02 18.93
C ILE A 19 -28.66 -68.11 19.68
N ALA A 20 -27.60 -68.65 19.05
CA ALA A 20 -26.26 -68.70 19.65
C ALA A 20 -25.69 -67.28 19.92
N GLY A 21 -25.94 -66.32 19.04
CA GLY A 21 -25.55 -64.92 19.23
C GLY A 21 -26.31 -64.25 20.39
N LEU A 22 -27.60 -64.54 20.53
CA LEU A 22 -28.42 -64.02 21.63
C LEU A 22 -28.02 -64.64 22.98
N LEU A 23 -27.72 -65.93 23.01
CA LEU A 23 -27.20 -66.63 24.19
C LEU A 23 -25.83 -66.10 24.62
N LEU A 24 -24.99 -65.69 23.67
CA LEU A 24 -23.69 -65.07 23.95
C LEU A 24 -23.83 -63.70 24.64
N LEU A 25 -24.95 -63.00 24.43
CA LEU A 25 -25.21 -61.68 25.02
C LEU A 25 -25.53 -61.75 26.52
N PHE A 26 -26.07 -62.89 26.98
CA PHE A 26 -26.38 -63.16 28.39
C PHE A 26 -25.26 -63.93 29.13
N ALA A 27 -24.11 -64.16 28.48
CA ALA A 27 -23.00 -64.88 29.12
C ALA A 27 -22.28 -64.02 30.18
N PRO A 28 -21.89 -64.58 31.35
CA PRO A 28 -21.28 -63.83 32.45
C PRO A 28 -19.95 -63.16 32.07
N GLN A 29 -19.76 -61.89 32.47
CA GLN A 29 -18.63 -61.03 32.07
C GLN A 29 -17.22 -61.55 32.42
N ALA A 30 -17.08 -62.62 33.20
CA ALA A 30 -15.79 -63.21 33.55
C ALA A 30 -15.15 -64.04 32.41
N LEU A 31 -15.93 -64.54 31.44
CA LEU A 31 -15.40 -65.27 30.27
C LEU A 31 -15.17 -64.37 29.03
N THR A 32 -15.79 -63.20 28.96
CA THR A 32 -15.74 -62.33 27.78
C THR A 32 -14.38 -61.68 27.55
N ASN A 33 -13.61 -61.43 28.61
CA ASN A 33 -12.31 -60.74 28.49
C ASN A 33 -11.18 -61.61 27.88
N LYS A 34 -11.36 -62.93 27.78
CA LYS A 34 -10.39 -63.81 27.10
C LYS A 34 -10.77 -64.19 25.66
N ILE A 35 -12.04 -64.05 25.28
CA ILE A 35 -12.54 -64.42 23.94
C ILE A 35 -12.46 -63.24 22.95
N GLN A 36 -12.38 -62.00 23.45
CA GLN A 36 -12.19 -60.79 22.62
C GLN A 36 -10.92 -60.83 21.74
N PHE A 37 -9.84 -61.49 22.18
CA PHE A 37 -8.56 -61.52 21.46
C PHE A 37 -8.48 -62.56 20.32
N THR A 38 -9.36 -63.56 20.31
CA THR A 38 -9.37 -64.59 19.25
C THR A 38 -10.35 -64.25 18.12
N PHE A 39 -11.46 -63.56 18.44
CA PHE A 39 -12.47 -63.16 17.44
C PHE A 39 -11.93 -62.10 16.45
N ILE A 40 -11.09 -61.17 16.93
CA ILE A 40 -10.47 -60.12 16.10
C ILE A 40 -9.46 -60.69 15.07
N ARG A 41 -8.89 -61.89 15.29
CA ARG A 41 -7.95 -62.49 14.32
C ARG A 41 -8.64 -63.22 13.17
N LEU A 42 -9.81 -63.80 13.39
CA LEU A 42 -10.55 -64.53 12.35
C LEU A 42 -11.35 -63.61 11.41
N PHE A 43 -11.78 -62.43 11.89
CA PHE A 43 -12.57 -61.48 11.10
C PHE A 43 -11.77 -60.41 10.32
N LYS A 44 -10.43 -60.43 10.36
CA LYS A 44 -9.60 -59.49 9.58
C LYS A 44 -9.56 -59.81 8.07
N ILE A 45 -9.85 -61.05 7.69
CA ILE A 45 -9.69 -61.51 6.30
C ILE A 45 -10.87 -61.11 5.39
N PRO A 46 -12.15 -61.08 5.81
CA PRO A 46 -13.21 -60.55 4.96
C PRO A 46 -13.34 -59.01 4.98
N LEU A 47 -12.70 -58.29 5.92
CA LEU A 47 -12.81 -56.83 6.03
C LEU A 47 -11.83 -56.03 5.14
N SER A 48 -10.88 -56.68 4.46
CA SER A 48 -10.05 -56.03 3.42
C SER A 48 -10.63 -56.14 2.01
N VAL A 49 -11.66 -56.96 1.79
CA VAL A 49 -12.30 -57.16 0.47
C VAL A 49 -13.62 -56.38 0.33
N SER A 50 -14.11 -55.73 1.39
CA SER A 50 -15.30 -54.86 1.33
C SER A 50 -15.02 -53.44 0.82
N ARG A 51 -13.76 -53.04 0.58
CA ARG A 51 -13.47 -51.72 -0.02
C ARG A 51 -13.75 -51.64 -1.52
N SER A 52 -14.06 -52.76 -2.18
CA SER A 52 -14.38 -52.79 -3.62
C SER A 52 -15.84 -53.13 -3.96
N ILE A 53 -16.74 -53.33 -2.97
CA ILE A 53 -18.16 -53.69 -3.25
C ILE A 53 -19.14 -52.96 -2.32
N THR A 54 -18.90 -51.69 -2.02
CA THR A 54 -19.98 -50.80 -1.50
C THR A 54 -19.84 -49.41 -2.12
N GLN A 55 -19.82 -49.37 -3.45
CA GLN A 55 -20.09 -48.16 -4.22
C GLN A 55 -21.53 -48.25 -4.77
N LYS A 56 -22.49 -48.43 -3.87
CA LYS A 56 -23.94 -48.23 -4.08
C LYS A 56 -24.64 -48.43 -2.74
N THR A 57 -24.86 -47.34 -2.02
CA THR A 57 -26.14 -46.94 -1.38
C THR A 57 -25.84 -45.85 -0.34
N ASN A 58 -26.23 -44.62 -0.70
CA ASN A 58 -26.59 -43.47 0.12
C ASN A 58 -26.20 -43.48 1.62
N GLN A 59 -25.18 -42.70 1.97
CA GLN A 59 -25.09 -42.00 3.26
C GLN A 59 -25.46 -40.52 3.04
N PRO A 60 -26.09 -39.87 4.03
CA PRO A 60 -26.90 -38.67 3.87
C PRO A 60 -26.06 -37.44 3.53
N LYS A 61 -26.68 -36.51 2.80
CA LYS A 61 -26.24 -35.13 2.55
C LYS A 61 -25.38 -34.58 3.70
N SER A 62 -24.07 -34.51 3.49
CA SER A 62 -23.32 -33.35 3.96
C SER A 62 -23.22 -32.41 2.77
N GLU A 63 -24.12 -31.43 2.71
CA GLU A 63 -23.96 -30.25 1.85
C GLU A 63 -22.76 -29.44 2.35
N ALA A 64 -21.56 -30.01 2.27
CA ALA A 64 -20.37 -29.18 2.21
C ALA A 64 -20.41 -28.58 0.81
N SER A 65 -20.93 -27.37 0.71
CA SER A 65 -20.84 -26.57 -0.51
C SER A 65 -19.37 -26.55 -0.92
N VAL A 66 -18.99 -27.41 -1.87
CA VAL A 66 -17.68 -27.36 -2.50
C VAL A 66 -17.73 -26.09 -3.35
N VAL A 67 -17.49 -24.96 -2.70
CA VAL A 67 -17.29 -23.69 -3.38
C VAL A 67 -16.11 -23.94 -4.28
N ASP A 68 -16.38 -23.92 -5.58
CA ASP A 68 -15.39 -24.12 -6.63
C ASP A 68 -14.12 -23.32 -6.27
N ARG A 69 -12.97 -24.01 -6.21
CA ARG A 69 -11.69 -23.43 -5.78
C ARG A 69 -11.35 -22.19 -6.59
N SER A 70 -11.78 -22.15 -7.85
CA SER A 70 -11.65 -20.99 -8.73
C SER A 70 -12.42 -19.76 -8.18
N LYS A 71 -13.70 -19.94 -7.80
CA LYS A 71 -14.55 -18.90 -7.20
C LYS A 71 -14.01 -18.42 -5.87
N TYR A 72 -13.47 -19.32 -5.04
CA TYR A 72 -12.84 -18.93 -3.77
C TYR A 72 -11.62 -18.03 -4.01
N ILE A 73 -10.75 -18.38 -4.96
CA ILE A 73 -9.57 -17.57 -5.31
C ILE A 73 -10.00 -16.22 -5.88
N GLN A 74 -11.01 -16.19 -6.77
CA GLN A 74 -11.55 -14.94 -7.32
C GLN A 74 -12.07 -14.02 -6.23
N LEU A 75 -12.88 -14.55 -5.30
CA LEU A 75 -13.42 -13.78 -4.18
C LEU A 75 -12.29 -13.25 -3.28
N ARG A 76 -11.29 -14.08 -2.98
CA ARG A 76 -10.13 -13.66 -2.18
C ARG A 76 -9.35 -12.53 -2.84
N ASN A 77 -9.12 -12.60 -4.15
CA ASN A 77 -8.44 -11.55 -4.90
C ASN A 77 -9.28 -10.25 -4.93
N HIS A 78 -10.59 -10.37 -5.13
CA HIS A 78 -11.50 -9.23 -5.07
C HIS A 78 -11.48 -8.55 -3.69
N LEU A 79 -11.53 -9.32 -2.60
CA LEU A 79 -11.42 -8.79 -1.24
C LEU A 79 -10.08 -8.10 -1.01
N ALA A 80 -8.97 -8.70 -1.45
CA ALA A 80 -7.64 -8.11 -1.35
C ALA A 80 -7.55 -6.76 -2.08
N ASN A 81 -8.10 -6.66 -3.30
CA ASN A 81 -8.14 -5.42 -4.07
C ASN A 81 -8.97 -4.33 -3.37
N ASN A 82 -10.14 -4.66 -2.83
CA ASN A 82 -10.99 -3.69 -2.12
C ASN A 82 -10.34 -3.21 -0.82
N ILE A 83 -9.72 -4.11 -0.05
CA ILE A 83 -8.99 -3.75 1.17
C ILE A 83 -7.84 -2.79 0.81
N GLN A 84 -7.09 -3.09 -0.26
CA GLN A 84 -6.01 -2.21 -0.71
C GLN A 84 -6.53 -0.83 -1.15
N TRP A 85 -7.65 -0.80 -1.90
CA TRP A 85 -8.29 0.45 -2.32
C TRP A 85 -8.76 1.28 -1.12
N LEU A 86 -9.40 0.66 -0.12
CA LEU A 86 -9.83 1.33 1.11
C LEU A 86 -8.64 1.90 1.90
N HIS A 87 -7.53 1.15 1.99
CA HIS A 87 -6.32 1.65 2.65
C HIS A 87 -5.73 2.86 1.92
N GLN A 88 -5.74 2.86 0.59
CA GLN A 88 -5.31 4.01 -0.20
C GLN A 88 -6.20 5.22 0.08
N GLU A 89 -7.52 5.07 0.01
CA GLU A 89 -8.44 6.19 0.22
C GLU A 89 -8.34 6.77 1.64
N ARG A 90 -8.21 5.90 2.65
CA ARG A 90 -7.96 6.35 4.02
C ARG A 90 -6.66 7.15 4.13
N HIS A 91 -5.57 6.69 3.52
CA HIS A 91 -4.30 7.40 3.52
C HIS A 91 -4.42 8.77 2.85
N LYS A 92 -5.21 8.87 1.77
CA LYS A 92 -5.47 10.16 1.09
C LYS A 92 -6.19 11.15 2.00
N VAL A 93 -7.26 10.69 2.66
CA VAL A 93 -8.02 11.52 3.61
C VAL A 93 -7.14 11.94 4.79
N GLU A 94 -6.34 11.03 5.34
CA GLU A 94 -5.43 11.31 6.46
C GLU A 94 -4.40 12.39 6.08
N MET A 95 -3.77 12.28 4.92
CA MET A 95 -2.83 13.31 4.44
C MET A 95 -3.50 14.68 4.25
N LEU A 96 -4.71 14.74 3.69
CA LEU A 96 -5.43 16.01 3.54
C LEU A 96 -5.82 16.60 4.90
N SER A 97 -6.28 15.78 5.83
CA SER A 97 -6.62 16.23 7.19
C SER A 97 -5.38 16.73 7.93
N GLY A 98 -4.26 16.00 7.89
CA GLY A 98 -3.01 16.39 8.53
C GLY A 98 -2.38 17.65 7.92
N LEU A 99 -2.67 17.94 6.64
CA LEU A 99 -2.37 19.23 6.05
C LEU A 99 -3.31 20.30 6.62
N ARG A 100 -4.63 20.16 6.48
CA ARG A 100 -5.62 21.17 6.87
C ARG A 100 -5.57 21.56 8.36
N ASP A 101 -5.34 20.61 9.26
CA ASP A 101 -5.30 20.87 10.70
C ASP A 101 -4.11 21.76 11.12
N ARG A 102 -3.13 21.97 10.22
CA ARG A 102 -2.10 22.99 10.40
C ARG A 102 -2.65 24.33 9.94
N THR A 103 -2.77 25.29 10.85
CA THR A 103 -3.30 26.67 10.66
C THR A 103 -2.71 27.46 9.47
N VAL A 104 -1.63 26.98 8.87
CA VAL A 104 -0.96 27.56 7.69
C VAL A 104 -1.83 27.53 6.41
N TRP A 105 -2.84 26.67 6.33
CA TRP A 105 -3.56 26.39 5.07
C TRP A 105 -5.03 26.82 5.04
N ASP A 106 -5.51 27.55 6.04
CA ASP A 106 -6.95 27.86 6.21
C ASP A 106 -7.53 28.65 5.00
N GLU A 107 -6.68 29.39 4.28
CA GLU A 107 -7.05 30.16 3.09
C GLU A 107 -6.73 29.45 1.75
N SER A 108 -6.02 28.32 1.79
CA SER A 108 -5.56 27.59 0.59
C SER A 108 -6.36 26.31 0.35
N ASN A 109 -6.91 26.16 -0.87
CA ASN A 109 -7.47 24.87 -1.31
C ASN A 109 -6.33 23.90 -1.62
N LEU A 110 -6.53 22.62 -1.29
CA LEU A 110 -5.55 21.56 -1.53
C LEU A 110 -6.13 20.50 -2.46
N VAL A 111 -5.37 20.13 -3.50
CA VAL A 111 -5.76 19.06 -4.43
C VAL A 111 -4.73 17.95 -4.41
N MET A 112 -5.17 16.76 -3.99
CA MET A 112 -4.32 15.58 -4.07
C MET A 112 -4.27 15.01 -5.48
N ALA A 113 -3.08 14.64 -5.91
CA ALA A 113 -2.82 13.96 -7.17
C ALA A 113 -1.89 12.76 -6.96
N ASP A 114 -2.12 11.70 -7.72
CA ASP A 114 -1.21 10.56 -7.79
C ASP A 114 -0.13 10.82 -8.83
N ILE A 115 1.11 10.39 -8.55
CA ILE A 115 2.21 10.45 -9.50
C ILE A 115 2.05 9.28 -10.46
N ILE A 116 1.87 9.58 -11.75
CA ILE A 116 1.74 8.57 -12.81
C ILE A 116 3.05 8.32 -13.52
N THR A 117 3.98 9.27 -13.51
CA THR A 117 5.31 9.12 -14.10
C THR A 117 6.32 9.94 -13.34
N ALA A 118 7.49 9.35 -13.09
CA ALA A 118 8.61 10.01 -12.46
C ALA A 118 9.84 9.95 -13.36
N PHE A 119 10.34 11.12 -13.76
CA PHE A 119 11.61 11.29 -14.46
C PHE A 119 12.65 11.75 -13.46
N MET A 120 13.71 10.96 -13.24
CA MET A 120 14.84 11.30 -12.38
C MET A 120 16.13 11.06 -13.16
N GLY A 121 16.77 12.13 -13.63
CA GLY A 121 17.94 12.06 -14.49
C GLY A 121 18.95 13.16 -14.20
N LYS A 122 20.07 13.14 -14.92
CA LYS A 122 21.11 14.18 -14.79
C LYS A 122 20.68 15.54 -15.33
N SER A 123 19.80 15.56 -16.33
CA SER A 123 19.36 16.79 -17.02
C SER A 123 17.91 17.17 -16.73
N ARG A 124 17.09 16.23 -16.22
CA ARG A 124 15.65 16.43 -16.06
C ARG A 124 15.12 15.64 -14.85
N ASN A 125 14.47 16.34 -13.94
CA ASN A 125 13.75 15.80 -12.79
C ASN A 125 12.32 16.35 -12.77
N GLU A 126 11.35 15.49 -13.08
CA GLU A 126 9.96 15.91 -13.29
C GLU A 126 8.99 14.81 -12.89
N PHE A 127 7.84 15.20 -12.33
CA PHE A 127 6.70 14.31 -12.15
C PHE A 127 5.58 14.64 -13.11
N VAL A 128 4.88 13.61 -13.57
CA VAL A 128 3.57 13.75 -14.22
C VAL A 128 2.53 13.26 -13.22
N ILE A 129 1.49 14.06 -12.99
CA ILE A 129 0.42 13.79 -12.02
C ILE A 129 -0.93 13.64 -12.71
N ASN A 130 -1.84 12.86 -12.12
CA ASN A 130 -3.19 12.57 -12.64
C ASN A 130 -4.25 13.65 -12.36
N ARG A 131 -3.82 14.91 -12.27
CA ARG A 131 -4.69 16.08 -12.11
C ARG A 131 -4.25 17.16 -13.09
N GLY A 132 -5.19 17.93 -13.62
CA GLY A 132 -4.94 18.93 -14.65
C GLY A 132 -5.84 20.15 -14.51
N LYS A 133 -6.07 20.84 -15.63
CA LYS A 133 -6.92 22.06 -15.66
C LYS A 133 -8.34 21.81 -15.15
N ASN A 134 -8.89 20.62 -15.41
CA ASN A 134 -10.24 20.26 -14.97
C ASN A 134 -10.36 20.20 -13.44
N ASP A 135 -9.24 20.03 -12.73
CA ASP A 135 -9.16 19.97 -11.27
C ASP A 135 -8.80 21.34 -10.65
N GLY A 136 -8.81 22.42 -11.44
CA GLY A 136 -8.48 23.77 -10.98
C GLY A 136 -6.98 24.06 -10.89
N LEU A 137 -6.13 23.22 -11.49
CA LEU A 137 -4.69 23.45 -11.49
C LEU A 137 -4.27 24.56 -12.44
N ALA A 138 -3.27 25.33 -12.02
CA ALA A 138 -2.67 26.44 -12.75
C ALA A 138 -1.13 26.37 -12.78
N LYS A 139 -0.52 26.91 -13.84
CA LYS A 139 0.94 26.96 -13.96
C LYS A 139 1.51 27.82 -12.83
N GLY A 140 2.60 27.39 -12.23
CA GLY A 140 3.29 28.10 -11.15
C GLY A 140 2.82 27.76 -9.74
N GLN A 141 1.78 26.93 -9.59
CA GLN A 141 1.37 26.37 -8.29
C GLN A 141 2.45 25.47 -7.70
N PHE A 142 2.58 25.53 -6.38
CA PHE A 142 3.51 24.70 -5.63
C PHE A 142 2.93 23.32 -5.38
N VAL A 143 3.83 22.34 -5.39
CA VAL A 143 3.50 20.93 -5.17
C VAL A 143 4.23 20.44 -3.95
N LEU A 144 3.48 19.78 -3.07
CA LEU A 144 3.92 19.23 -1.81
C LEU A 144 4.08 17.71 -1.87
N GLY A 145 5.17 17.21 -1.32
CA GLY A 145 5.40 15.82 -0.99
C GLY A 145 5.80 15.72 0.48
N ASP A 146 5.15 14.83 1.24
CA ASP A 146 5.36 14.67 2.69
C ASP A 146 5.44 16.00 3.45
N TYR A 147 4.48 16.90 3.22
CA TYR A 147 4.41 18.24 3.86
C TYR A 147 5.53 19.22 3.48
N SER A 148 6.37 18.90 2.50
CA SER A 148 7.45 19.76 2.00
C SER A 148 7.25 20.14 0.53
N VAL A 149 7.69 21.33 0.14
CA VAL A 149 7.66 21.75 -1.27
C VAL A 149 8.70 20.97 -2.06
N ILE A 150 8.22 20.23 -3.07
CA ILE A 150 9.06 19.40 -3.94
C ILE A 150 9.19 19.94 -5.35
N GLY A 151 8.36 20.90 -5.73
CA GLY A 151 8.38 21.46 -7.09
C GLY A 151 7.24 22.42 -7.40
N THR A 152 7.13 22.77 -8.67
CA THR A 152 6.08 23.66 -9.20
C THR A 152 5.50 23.13 -10.51
N ILE A 153 4.24 23.44 -10.77
CA ILE A 153 3.57 23.07 -12.03
C ILE A 153 4.12 23.91 -13.18
N THR A 154 4.62 23.26 -14.22
CA THR A 154 5.21 23.94 -15.40
C THR A 154 4.39 23.76 -16.66
N GLN A 155 3.70 22.63 -16.81
CA GLN A 155 2.83 22.34 -17.95
C GLN A 155 1.53 21.70 -17.47
N LEU A 156 0.45 21.97 -18.20
CA LEU A 156 -0.91 21.59 -17.86
C LEU A 156 -1.66 21.12 -19.08
N ASP A 157 -2.19 19.91 -18.98
CA ASP A 157 -3.20 19.35 -19.87
C ASP A 157 -4.55 19.30 -19.14
N SER A 158 -5.59 18.84 -19.81
CA SER A 158 -6.94 18.81 -19.23
C SER A 158 -7.04 17.91 -17.99
N LYS A 159 -6.34 16.76 -17.99
CA LYS A 159 -6.41 15.74 -16.93
C LYS A 159 -5.05 15.42 -16.29
N THR A 160 -3.97 16.01 -16.78
CA THR A 160 -2.61 15.76 -16.31
C THR A 160 -1.84 17.06 -16.17
N ALA A 161 -0.83 17.06 -15.31
CA ALA A 161 0.07 18.19 -15.13
C ALA A 161 1.50 17.68 -14.97
N ARG A 162 2.45 18.52 -15.37
CA ARG A 162 3.88 18.26 -15.19
C ARG A 162 4.45 19.17 -14.11
N VAL A 163 5.09 18.56 -13.13
CA VAL A 163 5.70 19.18 -11.96
C VAL A 163 7.20 19.15 -12.15
N ARG A 164 7.82 20.33 -12.29
CA ARG A 164 9.28 20.44 -12.27
C ARG A 164 9.74 20.40 -10.83
N LEU A 165 10.64 19.47 -10.53
CA LEU A 165 11.15 19.28 -9.17
C LEU A 165 12.17 20.35 -8.81
N ILE A 166 12.33 20.63 -7.51
CA ILE A 166 13.36 21.54 -6.99
C ILE A 166 14.78 21.06 -7.32
N THR A 167 14.94 19.77 -7.58
CA THR A 167 16.22 19.12 -7.91
C THR A 167 16.52 19.15 -9.41
N ASP A 168 15.60 19.61 -10.26
CA ASP A 168 15.79 19.71 -11.70
C ASP A 168 16.81 20.83 -12.04
N PRO A 169 17.81 20.60 -12.90
CA PRO A 169 18.81 21.62 -13.26
C PRO A 169 18.25 22.92 -13.85
N ALA A 170 17.08 22.87 -14.49
CA ALA A 170 16.37 24.03 -15.01
C ALA A 170 15.39 24.64 -14.00
N SER A 171 15.26 24.07 -12.80
CA SER A 171 14.46 24.62 -11.71
C SER A 171 15.19 25.81 -11.08
N ARG A 172 14.43 26.89 -10.90
CA ARG A 172 14.86 28.09 -10.18
C ARG A 172 13.69 28.55 -9.33
N ILE A 173 13.87 28.50 -8.01
CA ILE A 173 12.83 28.90 -7.06
C ILE A 173 13.40 29.86 -6.04
N ALA A 174 12.61 30.86 -5.66
CA ALA A 174 12.95 31.73 -4.53
C ALA A 174 12.78 30.92 -3.24
N VAL A 175 13.79 30.96 -2.37
CA VAL A 175 13.78 30.31 -1.07
C VAL A 175 14.22 31.29 0.01
N GLU A 176 13.89 30.95 1.25
CA GLU A 176 14.29 31.67 2.45
C GLU A 176 14.98 30.70 3.39
N ILE A 177 16.17 31.08 3.88
CA ILE A 177 16.86 30.33 4.94
C ILE A 177 16.28 30.81 6.27
N ALA A 178 15.57 29.93 6.98
CA ALA A 178 14.72 30.29 8.11
C ALA A 178 15.49 31.00 9.24
N GLU A 179 16.70 30.52 9.56
CA GLU A 179 17.50 31.04 10.69
C GLU A 179 17.95 32.49 10.48
N ILE A 180 18.21 32.88 9.24
CA ILE A 180 18.78 34.19 8.89
C ILE A 180 17.79 35.09 8.14
N ASN A 181 16.57 34.62 7.90
CA ASN A 181 15.52 35.30 7.12
C ASN A 181 16.05 35.91 5.80
N ALA A 182 16.97 35.19 5.15
CA ALA A 182 17.61 35.65 3.91
C ALA A 182 16.90 35.03 2.72
N SER A 183 16.32 35.89 1.87
CA SER A 183 15.76 35.49 0.59
C SER A 183 16.86 35.27 -0.44
N CYS A 184 16.88 34.09 -1.07
CA CYS A 184 17.88 33.71 -2.05
C CYS A 184 17.26 32.86 -3.17
N LEU A 185 18.02 32.67 -4.25
CA LEU A 185 17.60 31.84 -5.37
C LEU A 185 18.20 30.45 -5.23
N MET A 186 17.37 29.41 -5.28
CA MET A 186 17.82 28.02 -5.31
C MET A 186 17.68 27.46 -6.73
N GLN A 187 18.74 26.81 -7.21
CA GLN A 187 18.78 26.10 -8.48
C GLN A 187 18.98 24.60 -8.25
N GLY A 188 18.25 23.74 -8.95
CA GLY A 188 18.49 22.30 -8.88
C GLY A 188 19.85 21.90 -9.46
N GLN A 189 20.46 20.83 -8.93
CA GLN A 189 21.75 20.29 -9.39
C GLN A 189 21.67 18.83 -9.87
N ALA A 190 20.44 18.30 -10.05
CA ALA A 190 20.17 16.88 -10.19
C ALA A 190 20.63 16.05 -8.97
N GLN A 191 20.62 14.73 -9.09
CA GLN A 191 21.06 13.78 -8.04
C GLN A 191 20.43 14.04 -6.66
N ASN A 192 19.15 14.43 -6.65
CA ASN A 192 18.41 14.75 -5.43
C ASN A 192 19.01 15.90 -4.60
N SER A 193 19.60 16.90 -5.26
CA SER A 193 20.21 18.08 -4.64
C SER A 193 19.87 19.38 -5.37
N ALA A 194 20.02 20.49 -4.65
CA ALA A 194 19.90 21.84 -5.16
C ALA A 194 20.97 22.74 -4.53
N LYS A 195 21.26 23.88 -5.14
CA LYS A 195 22.27 24.84 -4.70
C LYS A 195 21.68 26.22 -4.54
N ILE A 196 22.05 26.92 -3.48
CA ILE A 196 21.71 28.33 -3.29
C ILE A 196 22.71 29.17 -4.05
N GLN A 197 22.22 30.09 -4.86
CA GLN A 197 23.03 31.00 -5.66
C GLN A 197 23.29 32.31 -4.92
N LEU A 198 24.52 32.82 -5.09
CA LEU A 198 24.88 34.23 -4.84
C LEU A 198 24.60 34.73 -3.41
N LEU A 199 24.69 33.87 -2.39
CA LEU A 199 24.54 34.31 -0.99
C LEU A 199 25.87 34.88 -0.46
N PRO A 200 25.95 36.15 -0.04
CA PRO A 200 27.18 36.72 0.49
C PRO A 200 27.55 36.14 1.87
N ILE A 201 28.84 36.00 2.15
CA ILE A 201 29.35 35.37 3.39
C ILE A 201 28.95 36.11 4.67
N LYS A 202 28.57 37.39 4.58
CA LYS A 202 28.02 38.15 5.71
C LYS A 202 26.82 37.47 6.38
N HIS A 203 26.08 36.64 5.62
CA HIS A 203 25.02 35.81 6.15
C HIS A 203 25.62 34.50 6.67
N MET A 204 25.59 34.28 7.99
CA MET A 204 26.12 33.07 8.59
C MET A 204 25.13 31.91 8.39
N VAL A 205 25.45 31.00 7.48
CA VAL A 205 24.68 29.76 7.23
C VAL A 205 25.41 28.58 7.85
N LYS A 206 24.66 27.62 8.38
CA LYS A 206 25.18 26.39 8.97
C LYS A 206 24.56 25.16 8.30
N VAL A 207 25.28 24.04 8.41
CA VAL A 207 24.71 22.73 8.08
C VAL A 207 23.52 22.47 9.01
N ASN A 208 22.47 21.88 8.46
CA ASN A 208 21.16 21.65 9.08
C ASN A 208 20.22 22.87 9.15
N ASP A 209 20.60 24.02 8.60
CA ASP A 209 19.66 25.14 8.46
C ASP A 209 18.50 24.75 7.55
N VAL A 210 17.29 25.16 7.95
CA VAL A 210 16.05 24.89 7.22
C VAL A 210 15.91 25.87 6.07
N VAL A 211 15.61 25.34 4.88
CA VAL A 211 15.36 26.12 3.66
C VAL A 211 13.89 25.98 3.31
N CYS A 212 13.19 27.11 3.26
CA CYS A 212 11.78 27.20 2.93
C CYS A 212 11.57 27.79 1.53
N ALA A 213 10.54 27.36 0.81
CA ALA A 213 10.08 28.04 -0.39
C ALA A 213 9.61 29.45 0.00
N GLY A 214 10.12 30.45 -0.71
CA GLY A 214 9.77 31.85 -0.46
C GLY A 214 8.30 32.11 -0.78
N LYS A 215 7.73 33.09 -0.08
CA LYS A 215 6.37 33.55 -0.34
C LYS A 215 6.24 34.04 -1.80
N LYS A 216 5.16 33.64 -2.45
CA LYS A 216 4.81 34.06 -3.81
C LYS A 216 3.33 34.40 -3.84
N PRO A 217 2.96 35.70 -3.88
CA PRO A 217 1.57 36.13 -3.90
C PRO A 217 0.74 35.37 -4.94
N GLY A 218 -0.44 34.90 -4.55
CA GLY A 218 -1.34 34.10 -5.40
C GLY A 218 -0.97 32.62 -5.56
N PHE A 219 0.21 32.18 -5.10
CA PHE A 219 0.65 30.78 -5.20
C PHE A 219 1.08 30.17 -3.86
N LEU A 220 1.70 30.96 -2.99
CA LEU A 220 2.17 30.55 -1.68
C LEU A 220 2.28 31.74 -0.72
N GLU A 221 1.45 31.79 0.30
CA GLU A 221 1.39 32.94 1.22
C GLU A 221 2.27 32.77 2.46
N VAL A 222 2.53 31.52 2.85
CA VAL A 222 3.34 31.15 4.00
C VAL A 222 4.56 30.35 3.54
N PRO A 223 5.77 30.60 4.08
CA PRO A 223 6.95 29.82 3.73
C PRO A 223 6.78 28.36 4.17
N ILE A 224 7.14 27.42 3.29
CA ILE A 224 7.04 25.98 3.56
C ILE A 224 8.41 25.37 3.38
N ILE A 225 8.80 24.48 4.28
CA ILE A 225 10.03 23.72 4.15
C ILE A 225 10.14 23.05 2.77
N THR A 226 11.31 23.19 2.16
CA THR A 226 11.69 22.60 0.88
C THR A 226 12.86 21.64 1.08
N GLY A 227 13.81 22.02 1.92
CA GLY A 227 15.02 21.26 2.13
C GLY A 227 15.82 21.71 3.34
N VAL A 228 16.98 21.09 3.49
CA VAL A 228 17.91 21.33 4.58
C VAL A 228 19.31 21.50 4.00
N VAL A 229 20.08 22.44 4.53
CA VAL A 229 21.47 22.65 4.14
C VAL A 229 22.31 21.44 4.56
N VAL A 230 22.98 20.81 3.59
CA VAL A 230 23.87 19.66 3.84
C VAL A 230 25.35 20.02 3.68
N LYS A 231 25.64 21.13 3.00
CA LYS A 231 26.99 21.62 2.76
C LYS A 231 26.98 23.15 2.71
N CYS A 232 27.92 23.79 3.38
CA CYS A 232 28.14 25.24 3.31
C CYS A 232 29.66 25.53 3.33
N GLU A 233 30.22 25.85 2.16
CA GLU A 233 31.64 26.17 1.99
C GLU A 233 31.79 27.51 1.24
N LYS A 234 32.96 28.13 1.29
CA LYS A 234 33.21 29.30 0.44
C LYS A 234 33.31 28.85 -1.01
N SER A 235 32.75 29.63 -1.94
CA SER A 235 32.88 29.31 -3.35
C SER A 235 34.34 29.46 -3.81
N ASP A 236 34.83 28.48 -4.58
CA ASP A 236 36.16 28.50 -5.17
C ASP A 236 36.32 29.64 -6.19
N GLU A 237 35.25 29.98 -6.92
CA GLU A 237 35.25 31.03 -7.94
C GLU A 237 35.23 32.44 -7.33
N ASN A 238 34.55 32.60 -6.19
CA ASN A 238 34.44 33.88 -5.51
C ASN A 238 34.36 33.66 -3.99
N PRO A 239 35.48 33.87 -3.26
CA PRO A 239 35.54 33.69 -1.82
C PRO A 239 34.69 34.65 -0.98
N LEU A 240 33.89 35.54 -1.60
CA LEU A 240 32.92 36.44 -0.94
C LEU A 240 31.49 35.85 -0.88
N ILE A 241 31.24 34.74 -1.58
CA ILE A 241 29.94 34.07 -1.60
C ILE A 241 30.03 32.63 -1.06
N TRP A 242 28.92 32.14 -0.54
CA TRP A 242 28.78 30.74 -0.14
C TRP A 242 28.47 29.83 -1.35
N ASP A 243 29.05 28.63 -1.32
CA ASP A 243 28.59 27.45 -2.03
C ASP A 243 27.79 26.57 -1.06
N ILE A 244 26.47 26.60 -1.20
CA ILE A 244 25.54 25.92 -0.30
C ILE A 244 24.78 24.86 -1.07
N THR A 245 24.90 23.61 -0.63
CA THR A 245 24.10 22.50 -1.15
C THR A 245 22.94 22.21 -0.20
N VAL A 246 21.76 22.09 -0.78
CA VAL A 246 20.50 21.80 -0.11
C VAL A 246 20.01 20.45 -0.57
N ARG A 247 19.61 19.62 0.39
CA ARG A 247 18.92 18.35 0.12
C ARG A 247 17.42 18.53 0.36
N PRO A 248 16.54 17.98 -0.49
CA PRO A 248 15.11 17.98 -0.24
C PRO A 248 14.75 17.42 1.14
N ALA A 249 13.73 17.98 1.77
CA ALA A 249 13.31 17.57 3.11
C ALA A 249 12.63 16.20 3.12
N CYS A 250 12.01 15.80 2.01
CA CYS A 250 11.41 14.48 1.83
C CYS A 250 12.20 13.62 0.85
N ASP A 251 11.98 12.31 0.91
CA ASP A 251 12.48 11.37 -0.09
C ASP A 251 11.60 11.41 -1.34
N ILE A 252 11.92 12.34 -2.23
CA ILE A 252 11.16 12.57 -3.47
C ILE A 252 10.98 11.27 -4.27
N GLN A 253 11.96 10.37 -4.28
CA GLN A 253 11.92 9.15 -5.09
C GLN A 253 10.89 8.12 -4.61
N ARG A 254 10.49 8.18 -3.33
CA ARG A 254 9.55 7.22 -2.73
C ARG A 254 8.10 7.73 -2.73
N LEU A 255 7.88 8.98 -3.14
CA LEU A 255 6.55 9.57 -3.22
C LEU A 255 5.68 8.83 -4.24
N LYS A 256 4.44 8.56 -3.84
CA LYS A 256 3.39 7.98 -4.72
C LYS A 256 2.29 8.98 -5.06
N SER A 257 2.09 9.95 -4.19
CA SER A 257 1.06 10.98 -4.30
C SER A 257 1.63 12.30 -3.80
N VAL A 258 1.09 13.39 -4.32
CA VAL A 258 1.48 14.76 -4.02
C VAL A 258 0.23 15.60 -3.78
N THR A 259 0.40 16.74 -3.15
CA THR A 259 -0.68 17.71 -2.96
C THR A 259 -0.31 19.02 -3.62
N VAL A 260 -1.22 19.56 -4.44
CA VAL A 260 -1.05 20.86 -5.08
C VAL A 260 -1.77 21.92 -4.26
N ILE A 261 -1.08 23.04 -4.02
CA ILE A 261 -1.65 24.21 -3.37
C ILE A 261 -2.37 25.05 -4.42
N ILE A 262 -3.68 25.22 -4.24
CA ILE A 262 -4.54 26.07 -5.04
C ILE A 262 -4.97 27.25 -4.17
N ASN A 263 -4.50 28.45 -4.49
CA ASN A 263 -5.02 29.62 -3.80
C ASN A 263 -6.44 29.93 -4.29
N LYS A 264 -7.33 30.35 -3.39
CA LYS A 264 -8.58 31.01 -3.78
C LYS A 264 -8.20 32.40 -4.28
N THR A 265 -8.19 32.61 -5.58
CA THR A 265 -8.08 33.95 -6.14
C THR A 265 -9.21 34.79 -5.53
N THR A 266 -8.89 35.76 -4.67
CA THR A 266 -9.83 36.83 -4.36
C THR A 266 -10.03 37.62 -5.63
N ASP A 267 -11.14 37.36 -6.33
CA ASP A 267 -11.69 38.27 -7.33
C ASP A 267 -12.03 39.60 -6.64
N LYS A 268 -11.04 40.49 -6.57
CA LYS A 268 -11.21 41.90 -6.21
C LYS A 268 -10.53 42.79 -7.25
N THR A 269 -10.86 42.62 -8.53
CA THR A 269 -10.69 43.70 -9.53
C THR A 269 -11.54 43.47 -10.77
N SER A 270 -12.85 43.73 -10.65
CA SER A 270 -13.68 44.15 -11.78
C SER A 270 -14.87 44.93 -11.21
N ASN A 271 -14.62 46.19 -10.83
CA ASN A 271 -15.61 47.27 -10.76
C ASN A 271 -14.89 48.56 -10.39
N SER A 272 -14.37 49.24 -11.41
CA SER A 272 -14.08 50.67 -11.42
C SER A 272 -14.09 51.13 -12.87
#